data_AF-A0A5E4NZW8-F1
#
_entry.id   AF-A0A5E4NZW8-F1
#
_cell.length_a   1.000
_cell.length_b   1.000
_cell.length_c   1.000
_cell.angle_alpha   90.00
_cell.angle_beta   90.00
_cell.angle_gamma   90.00
#
_symmetry.space_group_name_H-M   'P 1'
#
loop_
_entity.id
_entity.type
_entity.pdbx_description
1 polymer ?
#
loop_
_entity_poly.entity_id
_entity_poly.type
_entity_poly.pdbx_seq_one_letter_code
_entity_poly.pdbx_strand_id
1 'polypeptide(L)'
;MASDVANQQLLEKAQQAADTARAAADAAQAYADQIGHAAGAAAHVASNGAIDPFVFRIAIFALACFVGYYVVWSVTPALHTPLMSVTNAISSVIVVGALLAVGVDASGIGNDGPVWARVFGFFALLLASVNIFGGFLVTERMLGMYKKKG
;
A
#
# COMPACT_ATOMS: atom_id res chain seq x y z
N MET A 1 -37.63 -25.15 11.87
CA MET A 1 -38.31 -23.85 11.66
C MET A 1 -37.65 -22.71 12.45
N ALA A 2 -37.61 -22.71 13.79
CA ALA A 2 -36.95 -21.62 14.54
C ALA A 2 -35.42 -21.55 14.34
N SER A 3 -34.75 -22.71 14.19
CA SER A 3 -33.32 -22.81 13.86
C SER A 3 -32.99 -22.31 12.45
N ASP A 4 -33.91 -22.48 11.49
CA ASP A 4 -33.72 -22.11 10.09
C ASP A 4 -33.81 -20.59 9.91
N VAL A 5 -34.71 -19.93 10.65
CA VAL A 5 -34.85 -18.47 10.69
C VAL A 5 -33.63 -17.81 11.35
N ALA A 6 -33.08 -18.41 12.41
CA ALA A 6 -31.87 -17.91 13.07
C ALA A 6 -30.64 -18.01 12.14
N ASN A 7 -30.52 -19.09 11.36
CA ASN A 7 -29.46 -19.25 10.37
C ASN A 7 -29.62 -18.28 9.19
N GLN A 8 -30.85 -18.02 8.74
CA GLN A 8 -31.12 -17.02 7.70
C GLN A 8 -30.77 -15.60 8.15
N GLN A 9 -31.07 -15.23 9.39
CA GLN A 9 -30.69 -13.92 9.94
C GLN A 9 -29.17 -13.74 10.10
N LEU A 10 -28.43 -14.81 10.40
CA LEU A 10 -26.97 -14.77 10.46
C LEU A 10 -26.35 -14.63 9.07
N LEU A 11 -26.93 -15.29 8.07
CA LEU A 11 -26.55 -15.16 6.65
C LEU A 11 -26.81 -13.74 6.13
N GLU A 12 -27.96 -13.15 6.43
CA GLU A 12 -28.29 -11.77 6.05
C GLU A 12 -27.34 -10.75 6.69
N LYS A 13 -26.99 -10.92 7.97
CA LYS A 13 -26.01 -10.05 8.65
C LYS A 13 -24.60 -10.19 8.07
N ALA A 14 -24.20 -11.40 7.68
CA ALA A 14 -22.93 -11.63 7.01
C ALA A 14 -22.88 -10.99 5.62
N GLN A 15 -23.99 -11.02 4.88
CA GLN A 15 -24.13 -10.35 3.58
C GLN A 15 -24.09 -8.82 3.72
N GLN A 16 -24.83 -8.25 4.68
CA GLN A 16 -24.77 -6.81 4.95
C GLN A 16 -23.37 -6.32 5.34
N ALA A 17 -22.65 -7.08 6.17
CA ALA A 17 -21.26 -6.74 6.51
C ALA A 17 -20.35 -6.75 5.27
N ALA A 18 -20.51 -7.74 4.38
CA ALA A 18 -19.77 -7.80 3.12
C ALA A 18 -20.10 -6.62 2.19
N ASP A 19 -21.35 -6.17 2.13
CA ASP A 19 -21.77 -5.06 1.28
C ASP A 19 -21.25 -3.71 1.78
N THR A 20 -21.24 -3.47 3.10
CA THR A 20 -20.62 -2.26 3.67
C THR A 20 -19.10 -2.21 3.44
N ALA A 21 -18.42 -3.36 3.48
CA ALA A 21 -17.00 -3.45 3.19
C ALA A 21 -16.70 -3.19 1.70
N ARG A 22 -17.57 -3.64 0.80
CA ARG A 22 -17.50 -3.35 -0.65
C ARG A 22 -17.66 -1.87 -0.94
N ALA A 23 -18.67 -1.22 -0.35
CA ALA A 23 -18.88 0.22 -0.53
C ALA A 23 -17.68 1.05 -0.05
N ALA A 24 -17.01 0.63 1.05
CA ALA A 24 -15.79 1.27 1.52
C ALA A 24 -14.59 1.04 0.59
N ALA A 25 -14.48 -0.14 -0.02
CA ALA A 25 -13.43 -0.46 -0.98
C ALA A 25 -13.60 0.31 -2.30
N ASP A 26 -14.82 0.44 -2.82
CA ASP A 26 -15.12 1.20 -4.04
C ASP A 26 -14.80 2.69 -3.85
N ALA A 27 -15.12 3.25 -2.67
CA ALA A 27 -14.74 4.61 -2.33
C ALA A 27 -13.21 4.76 -2.32
N ALA A 28 -12.47 3.83 -1.69
CA ALA A 28 -11.01 3.86 -1.65
C ALA A 28 -10.38 3.75 -3.05
N GLN A 29 -10.94 2.91 -3.92
CA GLN A 29 -10.50 2.74 -5.30
C GLN A 29 -10.73 4.03 -6.10
N ALA A 30 -11.91 4.64 -5.96
CA ALA A 30 -12.23 5.92 -6.59
C ALA A 30 -11.28 7.04 -6.15
N TYR A 31 -10.91 7.09 -4.86
CA TYR A 31 -9.91 8.05 -4.38
C TYR A 31 -8.52 7.79 -4.97
N ALA A 32 -8.10 6.53 -5.08
CA ALA A 32 -6.79 6.18 -5.66
C ALA A 32 -6.72 6.53 -7.16
N ASP A 33 -7.76 6.18 -7.92
CA ASP A 33 -7.87 6.52 -9.34
C ASP A 33 -7.97 8.03 -9.55
N GLN A 34 -8.75 8.73 -8.70
CA GLN A 34 -8.88 10.19 -8.76
C GLN A 34 -7.53 10.89 -8.51
N ILE A 35 -6.72 10.41 -7.56
CA ILE A 35 -5.39 10.98 -7.30
C ILE A 35 -4.44 10.71 -8.47
N GLY A 36 -4.44 9.49 -9.02
CA GLY A 36 -3.60 9.12 -10.17
C GLY A 36 -3.98 9.89 -11.44
N HIS A 37 -5.27 10.01 -11.72
CA HIS A 37 -5.79 10.76 -12.87
C HIS A 37 -5.64 12.28 -12.69
N ALA A 38 -5.81 12.83 -11.49
CA ALA A 38 -5.62 14.27 -11.26
C ALA A 38 -4.15 14.67 -11.41
N ALA A 39 -3.22 13.87 -10.89
CA ALA A 39 -1.78 14.12 -11.06
C ALA A 39 -1.36 13.98 -12.53
N GLY A 40 -1.86 12.95 -13.23
CA GLY A 40 -1.62 12.75 -14.65
C GLY A 40 -2.24 13.87 -15.52
N ALA A 41 -3.46 14.29 -15.22
CA ALA A 41 -4.18 15.33 -15.96
C ALA A 41 -3.56 16.72 -15.73
N ALA A 42 -3.18 17.06 -14.49
CA ALA A 42 -2.53 18.35 -14.20
C ALA A 42 -1.20 18.50 -14.94
N ALA A 43 -0.40 17.42 -15.00
CA ALA A 43 0.85 17.41 -15.76
C ALA A 43 0.62 17.39 -17.28
N HIS A 44 -0.37 16.63 -17.76
CA HIS A 44 -0.73 16.57 -19.18
C HIS A 44 -1.29 17.89 -19.70
N VAL A 45 -2.03 18.63 -18.87
CA VAL A 45 -2.50 20.00 -19.14
C VAL A 45 -1.33 20.98 -19.11
N ALA A 46 -0.42 20.87 -18.13
CA ALA A 46 0.79 21.69 -18.09
C ALA A 46 1.73 21.45 -19.28
N SER A 47 1.68 20.25 -19.90
CA SER A 47 2.50 19.87 -21.05
C SER A 47 1.78 19.93 -22.40
N ASN A 48 0.57 20.50 -22.49
CA ASN A 48 -0.26 20.57 -23.71
C ASN A 48 -0.42 19.23 -24.45
N GLY A 49 -0.45 18.09 -23.73
CA GLY A 49 -0.61 16.75 -24.30
C GLY A 49 0.59 16.18 -25.06
N ALA A 50 1.78 16.76 -24.93
CA ALA A 50 2.97 16.28 -25.63
C ALA A 50 3.73 15.13 -24.92
N ILE A 51 3.40 14.80 -23.67
CA ILE A 51 4.16 13.84 -22.85
C ILE A 51 3.33 12.59 -22.59
N ASP A 52 3.82 11.45 -23.10
CA ASP A 52 3.23 10.14 -22.88
C ASP A 52 3.23 9.79 -21.36
N PRO A 53 2.14 9.22 -20.80
CA PRO A 53 2.06 8.83 -19.40
C PRO A 53 3.20 7.91 -18.94
N PHE A 54 3.76 7.09 -19.82
CA PHE A 54 4.93 6.27 -19.53
C PHE A 54 6.18 7.12 -19.34
N VAL A 55 6.45 8.06 -20.24
CA VAL A 55 7.59 9.00 -20.14
C VAL A 55 7.47 9.83 -18.86
N PHE A 56 6.24 10.24 -18.51
CA PHE A 56 5.96 10.94 -17.26
C PHE A 56 6.29 10.09 -16.01
N ARG A 57 5.87 8.81 -15.97
CA ARG A 57 6.20 7.89 -14.87
C ARG A 57 7.72 7.65 -14.76
N ILE A 58 8.41 7.54 -15.89
CA ILE A 58 9.88 7.42 -15.92
C ILE A 58 10.56 8.70 -15.42
N ALA A 59 10.04 9.89 -15.76
CA ALA A 59 10.55 11.15 -15.24
C ALA A 59 10.40 11.24 -13.71
N ILE A 60 9.23 10.86 -13.17
CA ILE A 60 9.03 10.77 -11.71
C ILE A 60 10.00 9.77 -11.09
N PHE A 61 10.17 8.59 -11.69
CA PHE A 61 11.11 7.58 -11.20
C PHE A 61 12.55 8.11 -11.15
N ALA A 62 13.01 8.78 -12.21
CA ALA A 62 14.34 9.37 -12.27
C ALA A 62 14.51 10.46 -11.19
N LEU A 63 13.53 11.37 -11.04
CA LEU A 63 13.55 12.40 -10.00
C LEU A 63 13.56 11.79 -8.59
N ALA A 64 12.78 10.73 -8.35
CA ALA A 64 12.77 10.01 -7.07
C ALA A 64 14.14 9.39 -6.74
N CYS A 65 14.85 8.85 -7.72
CA CYS A 65 16.22 8.35 -7.53
C CYS A 65 17.20 9.48 -7.12
N PHE A 66 17.11 10.65 -7.77
CA PHE A 66 17.92 11.81 -7.37
C PHE A 66 17.63 12.23 -5.94
N VAL A 67 16.34 12.37 -5.57
CA VAL A 67 15.95 12.72 -4.20
C VAL A 67 16.47 11.68 -3.21
N GLY A 68 16.30 10.38 -3.50
CA GLY A 68 16.79 9.29 -2.64
C GLY A 68 18.30 9.35 -2.41
N TYR A 69 19.09 9.64 -3.44
CA TYR A 69 20.54 9.84 -3.32
C TYR A 69 20.88 10.96 -2.33
N TYR A 70 20.31 12.16 -2.52
CA TYR A 70 20.60 13.31 -1.65
C TYR A 70 20.14 13.10 -0.22
N VAL A 71 19.01 12.42 0.00
CA VAL A 71 18.48 12.11 1.34
C VAL A 71 19.43 11.19 2.10
N VAL A 72 19.95 10.14 1.46
CA VAL A 72 20.88 9.18 2.11
C VAL A 72 22.27 9.80 2.32
N TRP A 73 22.73 10.65 1.40
CA TRP A 73 24.05 11.26 1.50
C TRP A 73 24.15 12.34 2.60
N SER A 74 23.01 12.89 3.02
CA SER A 74 22.94 13.99 3.99
C SER A 74 22.80 13.53 5.45
N VAL A 75 23.15 12.28 5.76
CA VAL A 75 23.01 11.70 7.11
C VAL A 75 24.34 11.63 7.87
N THR A 76 24.28 11.79 9.19
CA THR A 76 25.47 11.71 10.04
C THR A 76 26.01 10.27 10.08
N PRO A 77 27.34 10.03 10.07
CA PRO A 77 27.91 8.68 10.00
C PRO A 77 27.45 7.71 11.11
N ALA A 78 27.14 8.23 12.30
CA ALA A 78 26.62 7.44 13.42
C ALA A 78 25.22 6.84 13.16
N LEU A 79 24.51 7.33 12.14
CA LEU A 79 23.14 6.93 11.82
C LEU A 79 23.05 5.96 10.65
N HIS A 80 24.15 5.53 10.03
CA HIS A 80 24.07 4.58 8.90
C HIS A 80 23.40 3.26 9.28
N THR A 81 23.68 2.72 10.48
CA THR A 81 23.06 1.48 10.96
C THR A 81 21.56 1.65 11.27
N PRO A 82 21.12 2.71 12.00
CA PRO A 82 19.70 3.04 12.09
C PRO A 82 19.03 3.29 10.73
N LEU A 83 19.71 3.97 9.81
CA LEU A 83 19.20 4.30 8.48
C LEU A 83 18.99 3.04 7.64
N MET A 84 19.87 2.05 7.75
CA MET A 84 19.69 0.75 7.11
C MET A 84 18.43 0.03 7.61
N SER A 85 18.09 0.17 8.90
CA SER A 85 16.85 -0.37 9.46
C SER A 85 15.62 0.39 8.97
N VAL A 86 15.70 1.72 8.86
CA VAL A 86 14.61 2.56 8.31
C VAL A 86 14.34 2.22 6.85
N THR A 87 15.37 2.07 6.01
CA THR A 87 15.18 1.73 4.59
C THR A 87 14.56 0.34 4.42
N ASN A 88 14.85 -0.60 5.33
CA ASN A 88 14.16 -1.89 5.37
C ASN A 88 12.66 -1.70 5.64
N ALA A 89 12.28 -0.88 6.62
CA ALA A 89 10.87 -0.58 6.89
C ALA A 89 10.18 0.14 5.71
N ILE A 90 10.84 1.11 5.08
CA ILE A 90 10.31 1.85 3.91
C ILE A 90 10.11 0.91 2.70
N SER A 91 10.96 -0.10 2.52
CA SER A 91 10.82 -1.08 1.43
C SER A 91 9.49 -1.85 1.47
N SER A 92 8.79 -1.83 2.62
CA SER A 92 7.46 -2.42 2.78
C SER A 92 6.32 -1.68 2.06
N VAL A 93 6.61 -0.69 1.22
CA VAL A 93 5.64 -0.08 0.29
C VAL A 93 4.90 -1.12 -0.58
N ILE A 94 5.49 -2.31 -0.72
CA ILE A 94 4.90 -3.51 -1.35
C ILE A 94 3.52 -3.86 -0.75
N VAL A 95 3.22 -3.47 0.49
CA VAL A 95 1.90 -3.63 1.11
C VAL A 95 0.76 -3.06 0.26
N VAL A 96 1.00 -1.96 -0.45
CA VAL A 96 0.02 -1.34 -1.36
C VAL A 96 -0.33 -2.31 -2.50
N GLY A 97 0.67 -2.96 -3.09
CA GLY A 97 0.47 -3.96 -4.14
C GLY A 97 -0.22 -5.22 -3.62
N ALA A 98 0.09 -5.65 -2.39
CA ALA A 98 -0.56 -6.79 -1.76
C ALA A 98 -2.05 -6.53 -1.47
N LEU A 99 -2.39 -5.32 -1.00
CA LEU A 99 -3.77 -4.89 -0.78
C LEU A 99 -4.56 -4.85 -2.09
N LEU A 100 -3.96 -4.36 -3.18
CA LEU A 100 -4.59 -4.42 -4.49
C LEU A 100 -4.79 -5.88 -4.95
N ALA A 101 -3.79 -6.75 -4.80
CA ALA A 101 -3.89 -8.15 -5.20
C ALA A 101 -4.98 -8.95 -4.44
N VAL A 102 -5.22 -8.62 -3.16
CA VAL A 102 -6.31 -9.22 -2.37
C VAL A 102 -7.65 -8.53 -2.63
N GLY A 103 -7.65 -7.22 -2.85
CA GLY A 103 -8.85 -6.39 -2.97
C GLY A 103 -9.52 -6.40 -4.35
N VAL A 104 -8.76 -6.63 -5.44
CA VAL A 104 -9.22 -6.57 -6.84
C VAL A 104 -10.34 -7.56 -7.17
N ASP A 105 -10.59 -8.54 -6.31
CA ASP A 105 -11.47 -9.67 -6.62
C ASP A 105 -12.60 -9.85 -5.59
N ALA A 106 -12.67 -8.98 -4.58
CA ALA A 106 -13.83 -8.85 -3.69
C ALA A 106 -14.96 -8.02 -4.34
N SER A 107 -14.63 -7.27 -5.40
CA SER A 107 -15.50 -6.34 -6.12
C SER A 107 -16.43 -7.02 -7.13
N GLY A 108 -16.22 -8.28 -7.53
CA GLY A 108 -17.06 -8.92 -8.55
C GLY A 108 -17.08 -8.19 -9.92
N ILE A 109 -16.22 -7.18 -10.10
CA ILE A 109 -16.08 -6.45 -11.35
C ILE A 109 -14.98 -7.15 -12.14
N GLY A 110 -15.41 -8.12 -12.95
CA GLY A 110 -14.65 -8.62 -14.08
C GLY A 110 -13.79 -9.84 -13.78
N ASN A 111 -14.34 -11.01 -14.14
CA ASN A 111 -13.68 -12.31 -14.30
C ASN A 111 -12.91 -12.79 -13.08
N ASP A 112 -13.40 -13.87 -12.45
CA ASP A 112 -12.70 -14.69 -11.45
C ASP A 112 -11.17 -14.52 -11.51
N GLY A 113 -10.66 -13.55 -10.75
CA GLY A 113 -9.23 -13.34 -10.61
C GLY A 113 -8.71 -14.67 -10.07
N PRO A 114 -7.71 -15.26 -10.73
CA PRO A 114 -7.56 -16.68 -10.55
C PRO A 114 -7.05 -16.90 -9.12
N VAL A 115 -7.69 -17.83 -8.40
CA VAL A 115 -7.65 -17.96 -6.91
C VAL A 115 -6.24 -17.87 -6.32
N TRP A 116 -5.23 -18.33 -7.06
CA TRP A 116 -3.81 -18.17 -6.74
C TRP A 116 -3.41 -16.71 -6.46
N ALA A 117 -3.87 -15.72 -7.22
CA ALA A 117 -3.57 -14.31 -6.99
C ALA A 117 -4.01 -13.82 -5.60
N ARG A 118 -5.19 -14.25 -5.12
CA ARG A 118 -5.69 -13.93 -3.77
C ARG A 118 -4.85 -14.61 -2.69
N VAL A 119 -4.52 -15.87 -2.88
CA VAL A 119 -3.70 -16.64 -1.93
C VAL A 119 -2.31 -16.01 -1.83
N PHE A 120 -1.67 -15.71 -2.95
CA PHE A 120 -0.38 -15.03 -2.99
C PHE A 120 -0.47 -13.60 -2.44
N GLY A 121 -1.54 -12.86 -2.73
CA GLY A 121 -1.78 -11.53 -2.17
C GLY A 121 -1.92 -11.56 -0.65
N PHE A 122 -2.63 -12.56 -0.11
CA PHE A 122 -2.80 -12.74 1.34
C PHE A 122 -1.46 -13.04 2.02
N PHE A 123 -0.66 -13.96 1.46
CA PHE A 123 0.68 -14.22 1.97
C PHE A 123 1.62 -13.02 1.81
N ALA A 124 1.53 -12.28 0.70
CA ALA A 124 2.27 -11.05 0.50
C ALA A 124 1.91 -9.99 1.54
N LEU A 125 0.62 -9.87 1.90
CA LEU A 125 0.15 -8.95 2.93
C LEU A 125 0.68 -9.33 4.32
N LEU A 126 0.68 -10.62 4.66
CA LEU A 126 1.26 -11.13 5.91
C LEU A 126 2.77 -10.84 5.98
N LEU A 127 3.50 -11.16 4.92
CA LEU A 127 4.95 -10.94 4.85
C LEU A 127 5.30 -9.44 4.88
N ALA A 128 4.55 -8.61 4.17
CA ALA A 128 4.70 -7.16 4.21
C ALA A 128 4.45 -6.62 5.62
N SER A 129 3.41 -7.09 6.30
CA SER A 129 3.11 -6.68 7.68
C SER A 129 4.26 -7.02 8.64
N VAL A 130 4.85 -8.21 8.55
CA VAL A 130 6.02 -8.59 9.35
C VAL A 130 7.21 -7.66 9.09
N ASN A 131 7.45 -7.28 7.83
CA ASN A 131 8.54 -6.36 7.48
C ASN A 131 8.29 -4.94 8.03
N ILE A 132 7.06 -4.43 7.95
CA ILE A 132 6.65 -3.15 8.55
C ILE A 132 6.92 -3.16 10.05
N PHE A 133 6.28 -4.08 10.77
CA PHE A 133 6.36 -4.09 12.23
C PHE A 133 7.77 -4.43 12.73
N GLY A 134 8.45 -5.39 12.10
CA GLY A 134 9.83 -5.75 12.44
C GLY A 134 10.81 -4.61 12.17
N GLY A 135 10.69 -3.95 11.02
CA GLY A 135 11.54 -2.82 10.63
C GLY A 135 11.38 -1.63 11.57
N PHE A 136 10.14 -1.24 11.92
CA PHE A 136 9.92 -0.11 12.83
C PHE A 136 10.30 -0.42 14.28
N LEU A 137 10.01 -1.63 14.80
CA LEU A 137 10.38 -2.03 16.17
C LEU A 137 11.91 -2.03 16.38
N VAL A 138 12.64 -2.59 15.42
CA VAL A 138 14.11 -2.64 15.47
C VAL A 138 14.70 -1.24 15.37
N THR A 139 14.17 -0.41 14.47
CA THR A 139 14.59 0.98 14.32
C THR A 139 14.38 1.77 15.61
N GLU A 140 13.23 1.62 16.26
CA GLU A 140 12.92 2.30 17.52
C GLU A 140 13.89 1.87 18.63
N ARG A 141 14.18 0.56 18.72
CA ARG A 141 15.19 0.05 19.67
C ARG A 141 16.58 0.60 19.37
N MET A 142 16.96 0.73 18.10
CA MET A 142 18.25 1.28 17.69
C MET A 142 18.37 2.77 18.03
N LEU A 143 17.34 3.57 17.73
CA LEU A 143 17.31 5.00 18.05
C LEU A 143 17.18 5.26 19.56
N GLY A 144 16.52 4.37 20.28
CA GLY A 144 16.41 4.42 21.75
C GLY A 144 17.76 4.33 22.46
N MET A 145 18.76 3.68 21.85
CA MET A 145 20.12 3.61 22.41
C MET A 145 20.90 4.92 22.30
N TYR A 146 20.45 5.87 21.46
CA TYR A 146 21.05 7.21 21.33
C TYR A 146 20.38 8.26 22.22
N LYS A 147 19.29 7.92 22.92
CA LYS A 147 18.70 8.81 23.92
C LYS A 147 19.59 8.85 25.15
N LYS A 148 20.13 10.02 25.47
CA LYS A 148 20.89 10.25 26.70
C LYS A 148 20.00 9.90 27.90
N LYS A 149 20.46 8.98 28.75
CA LYS A 149 19.87 8.70 30.07
C LYS A 149 19.79 10.04 30.83
N GLY A 150 18.58 10.54 31.02
CA GLY A 150 18.26 11.33 32.21
C GLY A 150 18.33 10.42 33.42
#